data_AF-A0A7C1HQA3-F1
#
_entry.id   AF-A0A7C1HQA3-F1
#
_cell.length_a   1.000
_cell.length_b   1.000
_cell.length_c   1.000
_cell.angle_alpha   90.00
_cell.angle_beta   90.00
_cell.angle_gamma   90.00
#
_symmetry.space_group_name_H-M   'P 1'
#
loop_
_entity.id
_entity.type
_entity.pdbx_description
1 polymer ?
#
loop_
_entity_poly.entity_id
_entity_poly.type
_entity_poly.pdbx_seq_one_letter_code
_entity_poly.pdbx_strand_id
1 'polypeptide(L)'
;MTTDDSNIELRREERFSINSVTLPFLATRIEDMALFQYLLLDISMHGARIILPQWVVKRELLHQDEGIDFHLPFLFHGETFNKGSVAWAKWDEEKGGQVCGVRIDVRAPLYYPVFVSFEGQSITMDMTEFQTSRNLLAKILKDTILLKRGILIYLRHIKPVLPRITGYDALKLEQLQSFLFAHVRENIERNIEILAGYLHIIEDDACSQSRMQQLFDLEELRLVMEPELDASVWSNAFEQDVMRQYIGAIVSLEKKVFYNYNTLVMIYAHGLAKSDPACLDLDLEIADGI
;
A
#
# COMPACT_ATOMS: atom_id res chain seq x y z
N MET A 1 -19.09 44.41 -13.47
CA MET A 1 -19.67 43.05 -13.45
C MET A 1 -18.98 42.32 -14.57
N THR A 2 -18.04 41.41 -14.35
CA THR A 2 -18.04 40.28 -13.41
C THR A 2 -16.70 40.16 -12.68
N THR A 3 -16.83 39.74 -11.43
CA THR A 3 -15.81 39.62 -10.40
C THR A 3 -14.83 38.49 -10.68
N ASP A 4 -13.57 38.87 -10.50
CA ASP A 4 -12.39 38.10 -10.16
C ASP A 4 -12.71 37.15 -8.99
N ASP A 5 -12.91 35.86 -9.29
CA ASP A 5 -13.03 34.79 -8.29
C ASP A 5 -11.66 34.11 -8.14
N SER A 6 -10.66 34.95 -7.83
CA SER A 6 -9.38 34.53 -7.27
C SER A 6 -9.60 34.05 -5.84
N ASN A 7 -10.17 32.85 -5.73
CA ASN A 7 -10.19 32.07 -4.51
C ASN A 7 -8.74 31.60 -4.25
N ILE A 8 -7.94 32.54 -3.73
CA ILE A 8 -6.67 32.29 -3.07
C ILE A 8 -7.03 31.45 -1.84
N GLU A 9 -7.20 30.14 -2.04
CA GLU A 9 -7.15 29.16 -0.97
C GLU A 9 -5.90 29.48 -0.16
N LEU A 10 -6.07 29.67 1.15
CA LEU A 10 -5.03 30.05 2.11
C LEU A 10 -3.92 28.99 2.16
N ARG A 11 -3.03 29.04 1.17
CA ARG A 11 -1.90 28.15 0.98
C ARG A 11 -0.82 28.51 1.98
N ARG A 12 -0.43 27.54 2.82
CA ARG A 12 0.63 27.71 3.82
C ARG A 12 2.01 27.26 3.31
N GLU A 13 2.07 26.37 2.32
CA GLU A 13 3.30 25.70 1.88
C GLU A 13 3.32 25.44 0.36
N GLU A 14 4.53 25.38 -0.20
CA GLU A 14 4.82 25.03 -1.60
C GLU A 14 4.61 23.52 -1.82
N ARG A 15 4.03 23.14 -2.96
CA ARG A 15 3.67 21.75 -3.32
C ARG A 15 4.34 21.36 -4.61
N PHE A 16 4.87 20.14 -4.66
CA PHE A 16 5.63 19.66 -5.79
C PHE A 16 4.95 18.47 -6.46
N SER A 17 4.73 18.57 -7.78
CA SER A 17 4.03 17.56 -8.57
C SER A 17 4.87 16.30 -8.75
N ILE A 18 4.33 15.14 -8.40
CA ILE A 18 4.95 13.85 -8.68
C ILE A 18 4.46 13.41 -10.07
N ASN A 19 5.19 13.79 -11.11
CA ASN A 19 4.84 13.48 -12.50
C ASN A 19 5.10 12.00 -12.89
N SER A 20 5.75 11.23 -12.01
CA SER A 20 6.37 9.92 -12.33
C SER A 20 5.62 8.69 -11.83
N VAL A 21 4.51 8.84 -11.09
CA VAL A 21 3.77 7.68 -10.54
C VAL A 21 2.30 7.72 -10.93
N THR A 22 2.00 7.16 -12.09
CA THR A 22 0.61 6.89 -12.54
C THR A 22 0.03 5.61 -11.93
N LEU A 23 0.77 4.96 -11.01
CA LEU A 23 0.42 3.66 -10.46
C LEU A 23 -0.28 3.81 -9.10
N PRO A 24 -1.40 3.11 -8.87
CA PRO A 24 -2.12 3.20 -7.62
C PRO A 24 -1.38 2.51 -6.47
N PHE A 25 -1.18 3.27 -5.39
CA PHE A 25 -0.79 2.75 -4.09
C PHE A 25 -2.02 2.26 -3.33
N LEU A 26 -1.78 1.41 -2.32
CA LEU A 26 -2.78 0.95 -1.37
C LEU A 26 -2.69 1.74 -0.06
N ALA A 27 -3.85 2.17 0.42
CA ALA A 27 -4.01 2.77 1.74
C ALA A 27 -5.21 2.13 2.46
N THR A 28 -5.24 2.24 3.79
CA THR A 28 -6.39 1.82 4.58
C THR A 28 -6.91 2.95 5.43
N ARG A 29 -8.23 3.06 5.56
CA ARG A 29 -8.87 3.91 6.57
C ARG A 29 -8.61 3.32 7.96
N ILE A 30 -8.20 4.17 8.91
CA ILE A 30 -7.78 3.70 10.23
C ILE A 30 -8.95 3.15 11.05
N GLU A 31 -10.15 3.70 10.86
CA GLU A 31 -11.35 3.36 11.64
C GLU A 31 -11.83 1.92 11.41
N ASP A 32 -11.96 1.52 10.16
CA ASP A 32 -12.60 0.28 9.74
C ASP A 32 -11.69 -0.65 8.93
N MET A 33 -10.45 -0.21 8.66
CA MET A 33 -9.48 -0.93 7.84
C MET A 33 -9.89 -1.09 6.37
N ALA A 34 -10.85 -0.30 5.89
CA ALA A 34 -11.26 -0.33 4.48
C ALA A 34 -10.05 0.00 3.58
N LEU A 35 -9.71 -0.95 2.70
CA LEU A 35 -8.61 -0.83 1.74
C LEU A 35 -9.08 -0.04 0.52
N PHE A 36 -8.30 0.96 0.11
CA PHE A 36 -8.55 1.71 -1.11
C PHE A 36 -7.27 2.01 -1.89
N GLN A 37 -7.45 2.27 -3.17
CA GLN A 37 -6.38 2.68 -4.07
C GLN A 37 -6.32 4.21 -4.17
N TYR A 38 -5.12 4.77 -4.20
CA TYR A 38 -4.92 6.21 -4.38
C TYR A 38 -3.70 6.49 -5.27
N LEU A 39 -3.71 7.66 -5.93
CA LEU A 39 -2.53 8.20 -6.60
C LEU A 39 -2.00 9.38 -5.79
N LEU A 40 -0.68 9.47 -5.70
CA LEU A 40 0.01 10.58 -5.07
C LEU A 40 0.24 11.68 -6.10
N LEU A 41 -0.38 12.84 -5.92
CA LEU A 41 -0.32 13.96 -6.86
C LEU A 41 0.83 14.92 -6.53
N ASP A 42 0.88 15.34 -5.28
CA ASP A 42 1.94 16.23 -4.79
C ASP A 42 2.28 15.93 -3.32
N ILE A 43 3.48 16.33 -2.92
CA ILE A 43 3.95 16.27 -1.55
C ILE A 43 4.47 17.65 -1.10
N SER A 44 4.37 17.90 0.20
CA SER A 44 4.80 19.11 0.91
C SER A 44 5.25 18.73 2.32
N MET A 45 5.95 19.63 3.02
CA MET A 45 6.57 19.37 4.32
C MET A 45 5.63 18.71 5.34
N HIS A 46 4.36 19.13 5.40
CA HIS A 46 3.39 18.60 6.37
C HIS A 46 2.23 17.83 5.74
N GLY A 47 2.30 17.49 4.46
CA GLY A 47 1.16 16.86 3.82
C GLY A 47 1.37 16.46 2.38
N ALA A 48 0.37 15.78 1.86
CA ALA A 48 0.32 15.36 0.46
C ALA A 48 -1.02 15.72 -0.15
N ARG A 49 -1.07 15.75 -1.47
CA ARG A 49 -2.32 15.67 -2.23
C ARG A 49 -2.41 14.29 -2.83
N ILE A 50 -3.54 13.63 -2.59
CA ILE A 50 -3.87 12.36 -3.21
C ILE A 50 -5.12 12.51 -4.06
N ILE A 51 -5.31 11.58 -4.99
CA ILE A 51 -6.59 11.41 -5.68
C ILE A 51 -7.05 9.97 -5.55
N LEU A 52 -8.35 9.80 -5.27
CA LEU A 52 -9.08 8.54 -5.39
C LEU A 52 -9.74 8.55 -6.77
N PRO A 53 -9.30 7.68 -7.70
CA PRO A 53 -9.90 7.60 -9.03
C PRO A 53 -11.40 7.25 -8.98
N GLN A 54 -12.16 7.62 -10.00
CA GLN A 54 -13.61 7.37 -10.05
C GLN A 54 -14.02 5.91 -9.79
N TRP A 55 -13.22 4.93 -10.24
CA TRP A 55 -13.52 3.51 -9.98
C TRP A 55 -13.40 3.13 -8.50
N VAL A 56 -12.56 3.84 -7.74
CA VAL A 56 -12.45 3.71 -6.28
C VAL A 56 -13.60 4.44 -5.60
N VAL A 57 -13.91 5.67 -6.05
CA VAL A 57 -14.94 6.52 -5.43
C VAL A 57 -16.34 5.91 -5.44
N LYS A 58 -16.61 4.99 -6.38
CA LYS A 58 -17.86 4.21 -6.38
C LYS A 58 -18.03 3.30 -5.14
N ARG A 59 -16.96 3.04 -4.40
CA ARG A 59 -16.94 2.16 -3.22
C ARG A 59 -16.48 2.90 -1.97
N GLU A 60 -15.53 3.82 -2.11
CA GLU A 60 -14.86 4.48 -0.99
C GLU A 60 -14.83 6.00 -1.18
N LEU A 61 -15.30 6.74 -0.19
CA LEU A 61 -15.19 8.19 -0.11
C LEU A 61 -14.46 8.57 1.16
N LEU A 62 -13.50 9.48 1.03
CA LEU A 62 -12.78 10.05 2.16
C LEU A 62 -13.46 11.33 2.63
N HIS A 63 -13.64 11.44 3.93
CA HIS A 63 -14.20 12.62 4.58
C HIS A 63 -13.13 13.38 5.36
N GLN A 64 -13.39 14.66 5.62
CA GLN A 64 -12.51 15.47 6.45
C GLN A 64 -12.33 14.83 7.84
N ASP A 65 -11.11 14.93 8.37
CA ASP A 65 -10.64 14.38 9.64
C ASP A 65 -10.54 12.85 9.73
N GLU A 66 -10.86 12.12 8.66
CA GLU A 66 -10.63 10.67 8.61
C GLU A 66 -9.14 10.34 8.63
N GLY A 67 -8.78 9.34 9.44
CA GLY A 67 -7.42 8.83 9.55
C GLY A 67 -7.09 7.82 8.45
N ILE A 68 -5.90 7.97 7.85
CA ILE A 68 -5.40 7.12 6.77
C ILE A 68 -4.04 6.54 7.16
N ASP A 69 -3.87 5.23 6.93
CA ASP A 69 -2.58 4.56 6.87
C ASP A 69 -2.20 4.38 5.41
N PHE A 70 -1.18 5.11 4.95
CA PHE A 70 -0.77 5.14 3.55
C PHE A 70 0.03 3.91 3.14
N HIS A 71 0.51 3.12 4.11
CA HIS A 71 1.43 2.00 3.91
C HIS A 71 2.62 2.38 3.03
N LEU A 72 3.00 3.66 3.03
CA LEU A 72 4.03 4.24 2.19
C LEU A 72 4.96 5.07 3.10
N PRO A 73 6.27 4.81 3.10
CA PRO A 73 7.21 5.57 3.92
C PRO A 73 7.53 6.92 3.25
N PHE A 74 7.17 8.00 3.94
CA PHE A 74 7.57 9.36 3.59
C PHE A 74 8.73 9.80 4.50
N LEU A 75 9.87 10.16 3.92
CA LEU A 75 11.07 10.55 4.67
C LEU A 75 11.19 12.07 4.73
N PHE A 76 11.21 12.63 5.94
CA PHE A 76 11.38 14.04 6.22
C PHE A 76 12.39 14.27 7.35
N HIS A 77 13.46 15.03 7.11
CA HIS A 77 14.51 15.32 8.10
C HIS A 77 15.03 14.10 8.88
N GLY A 78 15.19 12.96 8.18
CA GLY A 78 15.67 11.71 8.77
C GLY A 78 14.61 10.91 9.54
N GLU A 79 13.36 11.38 9.58
CA GLU A 79 12.24 10.69 10.20
C GLU A 79 11.26 10.18 9.15
N THR A 80 10.77 8.96 9.33
CA THR A 80 9.76 8.37 8.46
C THR A 80 8.36 8.51 9.02
N PHE A 81 7.41 8.82 8.13
CA PHE A 81 6.00 8.94 8.41
C PHE A 81 5.21 8.07 7.45
N ASN A 82 4.04 7.58 7.87
CA ASN A 82 3.18 6.77 6.98
C ASN A 82 1.68 6.90 7.25
N LYS A 83 1.26 7.65 8.26
CA LYS A 83 -0.17 7.92 8.53
C LYS A 83 -0.42 9.41 8.66
N GLY A 84 -1.67 9.74 8.43
CA GLY A 84 -2.15 11.10 8.45
C GLY A 84 -3.67 11.19 8.54
N SER A 85 -4.19 12.40 8.41
CA SER A 85 -5.63 12.66 8.34
C SER A 85 -5.99 13.53 7.15
N VAL A 86 -7.23 13.39 6.68
CA VAL A 86 -7.77 14.21 5.59
C VAL A 86 -8.03 15.63 6.09
N ALA A 87 -7.33 16.62 5.54
CA ALA A 87 -7.55 18.03 5.86
C ALA A 87 -8.72 18.62 5.06
N TRP A 88 -8.89 18.18 3.81
CA TRP A 88 -10.02 18.56 2.94
C TRP A 88 -10.20 17.52 1.83
N ALA A 89 -11.41 17.43 1.29
CA ALA A 89 -11.74 16.58 0.15
C ALA A 89 -12.66 17.32 -0.83
N LYS A 90 -12.40 17.18 -2.13
CA LYS A 90 -13.15 17.83 -3.21
C LYS A 90 -13.24 16.90 -4.43
N TRP A 91 -14.39 16.89 -5.09
CA TRP A 91 -14.52 16.23 -6.39
C TRP A 91 -13.86 17.07 -7.49
N ASP A 92 -13.06 16.42 -8.32
CA ASP A 92 -12.38 17.00 -9.47
C ASP A 92 -12.84 16.27 -10.74
N GLU A 93 -13.68 16.93 -11.55
CA GLU A 93 -14.20 16.36 -12.80
C GLU A 93 -13.12 16.18 -13.86
N GLU A 94 -12.14 17.09 -13.90
CA GLU A 94 -11.06 17.05 -14.89
C GLU A 94 -10.15 15.84 -14.64
N LYS A 95 -9.83 15.59 -13.36
CA LYS A 95 -9.04 14.42 -12.95
C LYS A 95 -9.89 13.15 -12.77
N GLY A 96 -11.21 13.25 -12.88
CA GLY A 96 -12.14 12.14 -12.76
C GLY A 96 -12.05 11.41 -11.42
N GLY A 97 -12.05 12.15 -10.30
CA GLY A 97 -11.91 11.53 -8.97
C GLY A 97 -12.07 12.48 -7.80
N GLN A 98 -12.00 11.94 -6.60
CA GLN A 98 -11.97 12.73 -5.37
C GLN A 98 -10.52 13.10 -5.04
N VAL A 99 -10.22 14.39 -5.04
CA VAL A 99 -8.92 14.93 -4.63
C VAL A 99 -8.97 15.25 -3.14
N CYS A 100 -7.98 14.79 -2.39
CA CYS A 100 -7.88 15.03 -0.96
C CYS A 100 -6.53 15.68 -0.63
N GLY A 101 -6.58 16.71 0.22
CA GLY A 101 -5.39 17.18 0.93
C GLY A 101 -5.26 16.43 2.24
N VAL A 102 -4.10 15.83 2.50
CA VAL A 102 -3.85 15.03 3.70
C VAL A 102 -2.69 15.64 4.50
N ARG A 103 -2.81 15.64 5.82
CA ARG A 103 -1.72 16.00 6.74
C ARG A 103 -1.04 14.72 7.20
N ILE A 104 0.28 14.63 7.07
CA ILE A 104 1.05 13.45 7.46
C ILE A 104 1.82 13.79 8.73
N ASP A 105 1.52 13.12 9.84
CA ASP A 105 2.02 13.51 11.16
C ASP A 105 2.39 12.34 12.10
N VAL A 106 2.18 11.09 11.68
CA VAL A 106 2.50 9.92 12.50
C VAL A 106 3.76 9.23 12.02
N ARG A 107 4.73 9.14 12.93
CA ARG A 107 6.00 8.44 12.70
C ARG A 107 5.81 6.94 12.52
N ALA A 108 6.64 6.35 11.67
CA ALA A 108 6.65 4.93 11.38
C ALA A 108 8.07 4.41 11.13
N PRO A 109 8.32 3.12 11.40
CA PRO A 109 9.58 2.49 11.04
C PRO A 109 9.72 2.35 9.52
N LEU A 110 10.95 2.49 9.03
CA LEU A 110 11.33 2.18 7.65
C LEU A 110 11.75 0.71 7.56
N TYR A 111 11.01 -0.13 6.83
CA TYR A 111 11.29 -1.57 6.73
C TYR A 111 12.26 -1.94 5.60
N TYR A 112 12.24 -1.17 4.52
CA TYR A 112 13.12 -1.31 3.36
C TYR A 112 13.67 0.06 3.02
N PRO A 113 14.85 0.16 2.39
CA PRO A 113 15.47 1.46 2.10
C PRO A 113 14.88 2.09 0.81
N VAL A 114 13.56 2.09 0.70
CA VAL A 114 12.78 2.68 -0.38
C VAL A 114 11.80 3.64 0.26
N PHE A 115 11.86 4.91 -0.11
CA PHE A 115 11.04 5.95 0.49
C PHE A 115 10.75 7.08 -0.48
N VAL A 116 9.67 7.81 -0.22
CA VAL A 116 9.39 9.07 -0.88
C VAL A 116 10.10 10.18 -0.10
N SER A 117 11.06 10.85 -0.72
CA SER A 117 11.78 11.97 -0.10
C SER A 117 11.00 13.26 -0.33
N PHE A 118 10.65 13.97 0.75
CA PHE A 118 10.06 15.31 0.62
C PHE A 118 11.07 16.34 0.11
N GLU A 119 12.34 16.22 0.51
CA GLU A 119 13.41 17.13 0.10
C GLU A 119 13.77 16.92 -1.37
N GLY A 120 13.80 15.67 -1.83
CA GLY A 120 14.16 15.29 -3.20
C GLY A 120 12.98 15.15 -4.16
N GLN A 121 11.73 15.33 -3.69
CA GLN A 121 10.49 15.28 -4.47
C GLN A 121 10.33 14.06 -5.37
N SER A 122 10.98 12.96 -4.98
CA SER A 122 11.14 11.78 -5.81
C SER A 122 11.16 10.54 -4.94
N ILE A 123 10.86 9.41 -5.57
CA ILE A 123 11.12 8.10 -4.97
C ILE A 123 12.63 7.94 -4.89
N THR A 124 13.14 7.88 -3.67
CA THR A 124 14.56 7.64 -3.42
C THR A 124 14.73 6.19 -2.97
N MET A 125 15.76 5.53 -3.52
CA MET A 125 16.17 4.20 -3.10
C MET A 125 17.60 4.24 -2.63
N ASP A 126 17.79 3.99 -1.33
CA ASP A 126 19.11 3.76 -0.78
C ASP A 126 19.45 2.28 -0.93
N MET A 127 20.37 1.98 -1.84
CA MET A 127 20.80 0.60 -2.12
C MET A 127 22.08 0.22 -1.37
N THR A 128 22.54 1.02 -0.40
CA THR A 128 23.80 0.76 0.32
C THR A 128 23.82 -0.63 0.99
N GLU A 129 22.69 -1.10 1.53
CA GLU A 129 22.56 -2.44 2.13
C GLU A 129 22.23 -3.54 1.10
N PHE A 130 21.84 -3.18 -0.13
CA PHE A 130 21.38 -4.13 -1.15
C PHE A 130 22.23 -4.04 -2.40
N GLN A 131 23.06 -5.06 -2.64
CA GLN A 131 23.94 -5.11 -3.82
C GLN A 131 23.20 -4.89 -5.16
N THR A 132 21.93 -5.30 -5.25
CA THR A 132 21.08 -5.12 -6.45
C THR A 132 19.60 -4.94 -6.10
N SER A 133 18.83 -4.28 -6.97
CA SER A 133 17.37 -4.17 -6.84
C SER A 133 16.67 -5.54 -6.88
N ARG A 134 17.28 -6.51 -7.57
CA ARG A 134 16.85 -7.91 -7.60
C ARG A 134 16.80 -8.54 -6.21
N ASN A 135 17.86 -8.34 -5.41
CA ASN A 135 17.92 -8.89 -4.04
C ASN A 135 16.86 -8.26 -3.14
N LEU A 136 16.59 -6.97 -3.31
CA LEU A 136 15.54 -6.27 -2.59
C LEU A 136 14.15 -6.80 -2.96
N LEU A 137 13.86 -6.95 -4.26
CA LEU A 137 12.61 -7.54 -4.75
C LEU A 137 12.39 -8.96 -4.22
N ALA A 138 13.41 -9.81 -4.32
CA ALA A 138 13.35 -11.18 -3.80
C ALA A 138 13.08 -11.20 -2.28
N LYS A 139 13.70 -10.30 -1.52
CA LYS A 139 13.45 -10.15 -0.09
C LYS A 139 12.00 -9.75 0.19
N ILE A 140 11.48 -8.72 -0.47
CA ILE A 140 10.10 -8.26 -0.28
C ILE A 140 9.09 -9.36 -0.60
N LEU A 141 9.30 -10.13 -1.68
CA LEU A 141 8.44 -11.27 -2.02
C LEU A 141 8.53 -12.40 -1.00
N LYS A 142 9.73 -12.75 -0.52
CA LYS A 142 9.92 -13.73 0.57
C LYS A 142 9.17 -13.30 1.82
N ASP A 143 9.33 -12.05 2.23
CA ASP A 143 8.66 -11.49 3.40
C ASP A 143 7.14 -11.52 3.22
N THR A 144 6.63 -11.18 2.03
CA THR A 144 5.20 -11.28 1.71
C THR A 144 4.66 -12.71 1.83
N ILE A 145 5.38 -13.69 1.26
CA ILE A 145 5.02 -15.11 1.36
C ILE A 145 4.97 -15.56 2.83
N LEU A 146 5.96 -15.13 3.63
CA LEU A 146 5.99 -15.43 5.06
C LEU A 146 4.82 -14.80 5.82
N LEU A 147 4.45 -13.56 5.50
CA LEU A 147 3.29 -12.88 6.08
C LEU A 147 1.99 -13.64 5.76
N LYS A 148 1.76 -14.03 4.50
CA LYS A 148 0.59 -14.82 4.13
C LYS A 148 0.56 -16.20 4.79
N ARG A 149 1.70 -16.87 4.92
CA ARG A 149 1.81 -18.10 5.73
C ARG A 149 1.48 -17.85 7.20
N GLY A 150 1.85 -16.70 7.75
CA GLY A 150 1.45 -16.25 9.08
C GLY A 150 -0.07 -16.15 9.25
N ILE A 151 -0.77 -15.61 8.25
CA ILE A 151 -2.24 -15.55 8.24
C ILE A 151 -2.84 -16.95 8.32
N LEU A 152 -2.32 -17.91 7.54
CA LEU A 152 -2.75 -19.32 7.60
C LEU A 152 -2.57 -19.94 8.99
N ILE A 153 -1.49 -19.59 9.71
CA ILE A 153 -1.26 -20.06 11.07
C ILE A 153 -2.37 -19.55 11.99
N TYR A 154 -2.67 -18.25 11.95
CA TYR A 154 -3.76 -17.68 12.77
C TYR A 154 -5.13 -18.28 12.43
N LEU A 155 -5.45 -18.46 11.15
CA LEU A 155 -6.68 -19.14 10.72
C LEU A 155 -6.79 -20.57 11.25
N ARG A 156 -5.67 -21.32 11.27
CA ARG A 156 -5.62 -22.67 11.84
C ARG A 156 -5.94 -22.67 13.34
N HIS A 157 -5.53 -21.64 14.07
CA HIS A 157 -5.81 -21.49 15.50
C HIS A 157 -7.24 -21.04 15.81
N ILE A 158 -7.89 -20.32 14.90
CA ILE A 158 -9.30 -19.92 15.06
C ILE A 158 -10.23 -21.14 15.02
N LYS A 159 -9.98 -22.09 14.10
CA LYS A 159 -10.83 -23.28 13.88
C LYS A 159 -11.18 -24.08 15.16
N PRO A 160 -10.22 -24.45 16.04
CA PRO A 160 -10.53 -25.18 17.27
C PRO A 160 -11.18 -24.32 18.37
N VAL A 161 -11.05 -22.99 18.29
CA VAL A 161 -11.62 -22.06 19.28
C VAL A 161 -13.10 -21.84 19.01
N LEU A 162 -13.51 -21.77 17.75
CA LEU A 162 -14.87 -21.51 17.28
C LEU A 162 -16.00 -22.23 18.04
N PRO A 163 -15.99 -23.57 18.19
CA PRO A 163 -17.07 -24.27 18.88
C PRO A 163 -17.24 -23.86 20.34
N ARG A 164 -16.17 -23.36 20.98
CA ARG A 164 -16.16 -22.97 22.39
C ARG A 164 -16.73 -21.59 22.63
N ILE A 165 -16.72 -20.73 21.61
CA ILE A 165 -17.01 -19.31 21.76
C ILE A 165 -18.36 -18.92 21.16
N THR A 166 -18.80 -19.56 20.07
CA THR A 166 -19.99 -19.11 19.34
C THR A 166 -21.29 -19.75 19.84
N GLY A 167 -21.21 -20.86 20.59
CA GLY A 167 -22.39 -21.63 20.99
C GLY A 167 -23.20 -22.15 19.80
N TYR A 168 -22.63 -22.16 18.59
CA TYR A 168 -23.30 -22.61 17.38
C TYR A 168 -23.57 -24.12 17.42
N ASP A 169 -24.70 -24.52 16.82
CA ASP A 169 -24.99 -25.93 16.59
C ASP A 169 -23.99 -26.54 15.59
N ALA A 170 -23.92 -27.87 15.55
CA ALA A 170 -22.97 -28.60 14.73
C ALA A 170 -23.12 -28.29 13.22
N LEU A 171 -24.35 -28.06 12.76
CA LEU A 171 -24.66 -27.78 11.36
C LEU A 171 -24.15 -26.39 10.94
N LYS A 172 -24.37 -25.36 11.77
CA LYS A 172 -23.87 -24.00 11.54
C LYS A 172 -22.35 -23.93 11.62
N LEU A 173 -21.74 -24.69 12.53
CA LEU A 173 -20.28 -24.81 12.60
C LEU A 173 -19.70 -25.44 11.34
N GLU A 174 -20.34 -26.49 10.82
CA GLU A 174 -19.93 -27.14 9.58
C GLU A 174 -20.05 -26.20 8.37
N GLN A 175 -21.16 -25.47 8.25
CA GLN A 175 -21.35 -24.46 7.20
C GLN A 175 -20.29 -23.36 7.28
N LEU A 176 -20.01 -22.83 8.47
CA LEU A 176 -18.99 -21.80 8.68
C LEU A 176 -17.59 -22.33 8.31
N GLN A 177 -17.25 -23.54 8.74
CA GLN A 177 -15.95 -24.15 8.46
C GLN A 177 -15.75 -24.45 6.98
N SER A 178 -16.77 -24.98 6.30
CA SER A 178 -16.69 -25.36 4.89
C SER A 178 -16.75 -24.16 3.95
N PHE A 179 -17.61 -23.18 4.22
CA PHE A 179 -17.79 -22.04 3.32
C PHE A 179 -16.76 -20.93 3.55
N LEU A 180 -16.54 -20.53 4.82
CA LEU A 180 -15.71 -19.36 5.11
C LEU A 180 -14.23 -19.76 5.22
N PHE A 181 -13.91 -20.73 6.07
CA PHE A 181 -12.51 -21.05 6.38
C PHE A 181 -11.80 -21.83 5.28
N ALA A 182 -12.48 -22.80 4.65
CA ALA A 182 -11.87 -23.55 3.56
C ALA A 182 -11.59 -22.64 2.36
N HIS A 183 -12.57 -21.81 1.97
CA HIS A 183 -12.42 -20.88 0.86
C HIS A 183 -11.32 -19.83 1.10
N VAL A 184 -11.31 -19.19 2.27
CA VAL A 184 -10.24 -18.22 2.63
C VAL A 184 -8.88 -18.91 2.59
N ARG A 185 -8.77 -20.12 3.14
CA ARG A 185 -7.52 -20.88 3.15
C ARG A 185 -7.03 -21.19 1.73
N GLU A 186 -7.92 -21.69 0.87
CA GLU A 186 -7.60 -21.99 -0.53
C GLU A 186 -7.14 -20.73 -1.28
N ASN A 187 -7.79 -19.59 -1.05
CA ASN A 187 -7.39 -18.31 -1.63
C ASN A 187 -5.99 -17.89 -1.18
N ILE A 188 -5.68 -17.99 0.12
CA ILE A 188 -4.35 -17.66 0.63
C ILE A 188 -3.29 -18.60 0.07
N GLU A 189 -3.57 -19.90 0.01
CA GLU A 189 -2.65 -20.91 -0.56
C GLU A 189 -2.37 -20.61 -2.04
N ARG A 190 -3.40 -20.32 -2.84
CA ARG A 190 -3.27 -19.88 -4.23
C ARG A 190 -2.44 -18.60 -4.36
N ASN A 191 -2.70 -17.60 -3.51
CA ASN A 191 -1.97 -16.34 -3.51
C ASN A 191 -0.48 -16.55 -3.18
N ILE A 192 -0.17 -17.44 -2.24
CA ILE A 192 1.21 -17.84 -1.92
C ILE A 192 1.89 -18.51 -3.12
N GLU A 193 1.19 -19.39 -3.84
CA GLU A 193 1.74 -20.06 -5.02
C GLU A 193 2.08 -19.07 -6.13
N ILE A 194 1.21 -18.08 -6.39
CA ILE A 194 1.48 -17.02 -7.37
C ILE A 194 2.72 -16.21 -6.98
N LEU A 195 2.80 -15.76 -5.71
CA LEU A 195 3.98 -15.03 -5.21
C LEU A 195 5.27 -15.85 -5.28
N ALA A 196 5.18 -17.16 -5.01
CA ALA A 196 6.31 -18.07 -5.12
C ALA A 196 6.77 -18.22 -6.58
N GLY A 197 5.83 -18.22 -7.54
CA GLY A 197 6.13 -18.16 -8.97
C GLY A 197 6.94 -16.91 -9.34
N TYR A 198 6.49 -15.73 -8.90
CA TYR A 198 7.23 -14.49 -9.09
C TYR A 198 8.63 -14.53 -8.47
N LEU A 199 8.74 -15.04 -7.24
CA LEU A 199 10.02 -15.17 -6.57
C LEU A 199 10.98 -16.09 -7.34
N HIS A 200 10.49 -17.23 -7.83
CA HIS A 200 11.30 -18.18 -8.60
C HIS A 200 11.87 -17.54 -9.87
N ILE A 201 11.06 -16.76 -10.59
CA ILE A 201 11.51 -16.07 -11.80
C ILE A 201 12.57 -15.01 -11.47
N ILE A 202 12.42 -14.31 -10.35
CA ILE A 202 13.42 -13.33 -9.91
C ILE A 202 14.71 -14.01 -9.47
N GLU A 203 14.64 -15.17 -8.82
CA GLU A 203 15.82 -15.93 -8.39
C GLU A 203 16.53 -16.67 -9.53
N ASP A 204 15.87 -16.86 -10.68
CA ASP A 204 16.50 -17.43 -11.86
C ASP A 204 17.47 -16.44 -12.54
N ASP A 205 18.73 -16.83 -12.70
CA ASP A 205 19.83 -16.00 -13.22
C ASP A 205 19.65 -15.57 -14.68
N ALA A 206 18.71 -16.17 -15.40
CA ALA A 206 18.36 -15.77 -16.77
C ALA A 206 17.54 -14.47 -16.84
N CYS A 207 17.08 -13.93 -15.71
CA CYS A 207 16.31 -12.69 -15.67
C CYS A 207 17.21 -11.45 -15.70
N SER A 208 17.29 -10.79 -16.87
CA SER A 208 17.96 -9.49 -16.98
C SER A 208 17.19 -8.39 -16.24
N GLN A 209 17.90 -7.36 -15.76
CA GLN A 209 17.30 -6.22 -15.08
C GLN A 209 16.23 -5.49 -15.92
N SER A 210 16.36 -5.51 -17.24
CA SER A 210 15.38 -4.99 -18.20
C SER A 210 14.09 -5.82 -18.28
N ARG A 211 14.12 -7.12 -17.97
CA ARG A 211 12.93 -7.98 -17.94
C ARG A 211 12.13 -7.83 -16.64
N MET A 212 12.74 -7.32 -15.57
CA MET A 212 12.06 -7.14 -14.28
C MET A 212 10.86 -6.18 -14.36
N GLN A 213 10.87 -5.20 -15.27
CA GLN A 213 9.75 -4.27 -15.51
C GLN A 213 8.60 -4.89 -16.31
N GLN A 214 8.87 -5.96 -17.06
CA GLN A 214 7.86 -6.71 -17.81
C GLN A 214 7.33 -7.91 -17.02
N LEU A 215 7.94 -8.19 -15.87
CA LEU A 215 7.67 -9.38 -15.07
C LEU A 215 6.44 -9.24 -14.19
N PHE A 216 6.18 -8.05 -13.66
CA PHE A 216 5.06 -7.83 -12.76
C PHE A 216 3.85 -7.29 -13.52
N ASP A 217 2.81 -8.10 -13.62
CA ASP A 217 1.47 -7.56 -13.76
C ASP A 217 1.07 -6.96 -12.40
N LEU A 218 1.08 -5.63 -12.32
CA LEU A 218 0.76 -4.93 -11.07
C LEU A 218 -0.69 -5.15 -10.64
N GLU A 219 -1.61 -5.44 -11.56
CA GLU A 219 -2.99 -5.73 -11.21
C GLU A 219 -3.12 -7.14 -10.62
N GLU A 220 -2.43 -8.13 -11.19
CA GLU A 220 -2.36 -9.46 -10.58
C GLU A 220 -1.69 -9.40 -9.20
N LEU A 221 -0.56 -8.68 -9.09
CA LEU A 221 0.12 -8.49 -7.82
C LEU A 221 -0.78 -7.80 -6.80
N ARG A 222 -1.55 -6.77 -7.21
CA ARG A 222 -2.51 -6.08 -6.36
C ARG A 222 -3.58 -7.04 -5.83
N LEU A 223 -4.19 -7.83 -6.71
CA LEU A 223 -5.21 -8.82 -6.35
C LEU A 223 -4.67 -9.86 -5.36
N VAL A 224 -3.43 -10.31 -5.57
CA VAL A 224 -2.78 -11.26 -4.68
C VAL A 224 -2.41 -10.64 -3.33
N MET A 225 -2.27 -9.32 -3.25
CA MET A 225 -1.93 -8.57 -2.02
C MET A 225 -3.16 -8.02 -1.27
N GLU A 226 -4.38 -8.19 -1.79
CA GLU A 226 -5.62 -7.77 -1.13
C GLU A 226 -5.82 -8.46 0.24
N PRO A 227 -6.67 -7.89 1.13
CA PRO A 227 -7.02 -8.48 2.40
C PRO A 227 -7.66 -9.86 2.17
N GLU A 228 -7.24 -10.83 2.96
CA GLU A 228 -7.76 -12.19 2.88
C GLU A 228 -9.06 -12.30 3.69
N LEU A 229 -9.21 -11.44 4.69
CA LEU A 229 -10.39 -11.32 5.53
C LEU A 229 -10.91 -9.87 5.54
N ASP A 230 -12.21 -9.71 5.36
CA ASP A 230 -12.86 -8.44 5.68
C ASP A 230 -12.95 -8.27 7.20
N ALA A 231 -12.04 -7.47 7.77
CA ALA A 231 -11.96 -7.26 9.20
C ALA A 231 -13.29 -6.79 9.82
N SER A 232 -14.11 -6.03 9.09
CA SER A 232 -15.40 -5.55 9.56
C SER A 232 -16.41 -6.70 9.69
N VAL A 233 -16.49 -7.57 8.69
CA VAL A 233 -17.36 -8.75 8.69
C VAL A 233 -17.00 -9.68 9.85
N TRP A 234 -15.71 -9.92 10.05
CA TRP A 234 -15.25 -10.81 11.10
C TRP A 234 -15.38 -10.21 12.50
N SER A 235 -15.10 -8.91 12.67
CA SER A 235 -15.26 -8.25 13.97
C SER A 235 -16.73 -8.15 14.38
N ASN A 236 -17.65 -8.02 13.42
CA ASN A 236 -19.09 -8.03 13.65
C ASN A 236 -19.64 -9.44 13.88
N ALA A 237 -19.08 -10.46 13.22
CA ALA A 237 -19.50 -11.85 13.40
C ALA A 237 -19.06 -12.45 14.74
N PHE A 238 -18.04 -11.90 15.39
CA PHE A 238 -17.46 -12.42 16.62
C PHE A 238 -17.28 -11.33 17.69
N GLU A 239 -18.15 -11.34 18.71
CA GLU A 239 -18.08 -10.39 19.82
C GLU A 239 -16.99 -10.74 20.85
N GLN A 240 -16.45 -11.96 20.81
CA GLN A 240 -15.53 -12.46 21.83
C GLN A 240 -14.11 -11.88 21.67
N ASP A 241 -13.52 -11.42 22.78
CA ASP A 241 -12.19 -10.79 22.80
C ASP A 241 -11.09 -11.67 22.20
N VAL A 242 -11.16 -12.99 22.40
CA VAL A 242 -10.18 -13.94 21.84
C VAL A 242 -10.20 -13.92 20.31
N MET A 243 -11.38 -13.81 19.68
CA MET A 243 -11.48 -13.70 18.23
C MET A 243 -10.94 -12.37 17.74
N ARG A 244 -11.27 -11.27 18.44
CA ARG A 244 -10.74 -9.94 18.12
C ARG A 244 -9.21 -9.90 18.15
N GLN A 245 -8.57 -10.63 19.07
CA GLN A 245 -7.11 -10.76 19.12
C GLN A 245 -6.56 -11.48 17.87
N TYR A 246 -7.16 -12.59 17.46
CA TYR A 246 -6.74 -13.30 16.24
C TYR A 246 -6.95 -12.48 14.97
N ILE A 247 -8.12 -11.83 14.84
CA ILE A 247 -8.41 -10.94 13.71
C ILE A 247 -7.46 -9.74 13.70
N GLY A 248 -7.22 -9.10 14.84
CA GLY A 248 -6.26 -8.01 14.96
C GLY A 248 -4.83 -8.43 14.57
N ALA A 249 -4.42 -9.65 14.91
CA ALA A 249 -3.13 -10.19 14.48
C ALA A 249 -3.06 -10.40 12.97
N ILE A 250 -4.12 -10.94 12.35
CA ILE A 250 -4.22 -11.10 10.89
C ILE A 250 -4.16 -9.72 10.20
N VAL A 251 -4.95 -8.76 10.65
CA VAL A 251 -4.95 -7.37 10.13
C VAL A 251 -3.56 -6.75 10.24
N SER A 252 -2.83 -6.99 11.34
CA SER A 252 -1.46 -6.50 11.48
C SER A 252 -0.49 -7.12 10.47
N LEU A 253 -0.71 -8.38 10.05
CA LEU A 253 0.08 -9.00 8.98
C LEU A 253 -0.31 -8.41 7.62
N GLU A 254 -1.59 -8.21 7.35
CA GLU A 254 -2.10 -7.62 6.11
C GLU A 254 -1.57 -6.19 5.88
N LYS A 255 -1.50 -5.35 6.93
CA LYS A 255 -0.85 -4.03 6.83
C LYS A 255 0.58 -4.10 6.31
N LYS A 256 1.35 -5.12 6.74
CA LYS A 256 2.72 -5.33 6.25
C LYS A 256 2.73 -5.81 4.79
N VAL A 257 1.73 -6.58 4.38
CA VAL A 257 1.53 -6.97 2.97
C VAL A 257 1.26 -5.73 2.11
N PHE A 258 0.43 -4.78 2.56
CA PHE A 258 0.19 -3.53 1.82
C PHE A 258 1.44 -2.66 1.72
N TYR A 259 2.24 -2.59 2.79
CA TYR A 259 3.53 -1.91 2.76
C TYR A 259 4.49 -2.55 1.74
N ASN A 260 4.54 -3.87 1.69
CA ASN A 260 5.33 -4.61 0.69
C ASN A 260 4.85 -4.30 -0.73
N TYR A 261 3.54 -4.30 -0.99
CA TYR A 261 2.98 -3.92 -2.29
C TYR A 261 3.39 -2.51 -2.70
N ASN A 262 3.21 -1.52 -1.83
CA ASN A 262 3.59 -0.13 -2.13
C ASN A 262 5.10 0.01 -2.39
N THR A 263 5.92 -0.77 -1.68
CA THR A 263 7.36 -0.82 -1.93
C THR A 263 7.68 -1.38 -3.32
N LEU A 264 6.98 -2.44 -3.76
CA LEU A 264 7.11 -2.99 -5.11
C LEU A 264 6.69 -1.97 -6.18
N VAL A 265 5.58 -1.23 -5.94
CA VAL A 265 5.15 -0.14 -6.83
C VAL A 265 6.21 0.96 -6.93
N MET A 266 6.83 1.35 -5.82
CA MET A 266 7.91 2.35 -5.83
C MET A 266 9.13 1.88 -6.63
N ILE A 267 9.57 0.63 -6.43
CA ILE A 267 10.69 0.05 -7.19
C ILE A 267 10.37 0.02 -8.68
N TYR A 268 9.13 -0.36 -9.02
CA TYR A 268 8.66 -0.42 -10.39
C TYR A 268 8.64 0.97 -11.04
N ALA A 269 8.04 1.96 -10.38
CA ALA A 269 7.96 3.34 -10.85
C ALA A 269 9.35 3.96 -11.08
N HIS A 270 10.29 3.73 -10.15
CA HIS A 270 11.67 4.16 -10.34
C HIS A 270 12.38 3.46 -11.50
N GLY A 271 12.06 2.19 -11.71
CA GLY A 271 12.52 1.45 -12.88
C GLY A 271 12.07 2.12 -14.18
N LEU A 272 10.79 2.46 -14.30
CA LEU A 272 10.23 3.12 -15.48
C LEU A 272 10.87 4.48 -15.74
N ALA A 273 11.04 5.30 -14.69
CA ALA A 273 11.66 6.62 -14.83
C ALA A 273 13.10 6.57 -15.38
N LYS A 274 13.84 5.48 -15.11
CA LYS A 274 15.18 5.26 -15.69
C LYS A 274 15.17 4.72 -17.12
N SER A 275 14.08 4.10 -17.54
CA SER A 275 13.94 3.49 -18.88
C SER A 275 13.47 4.49 -19.94
N ASP A 276 12.95 5.65 -19.54
CA ASP A 276 12.45 6.68 -20.45
C ASP A 276 13.54 7.72 -20.77
N PRO A 277 14.10 7.73 -22.00
CA PRO A 277 15.12 8.71 -22.39
C PRO A 277 14.60 10.15 -22.48
N ALA A 278 13.28 10.39 -22.37
CA ALA A 278 12.70 11.74 -22.36
C ALA A 278 12.77 12.44 -20.99
N CYS A 279 13.21 11.76 -19.93
CA CYS A 279 13.38 12.32 -18.58
C CYS A 279 14.84 12.66 -18.22
N LEU A 280 15.75 12.69 -19.21
CA LEU A 280 17.19 12.91 -19.02
C LEU A 280 17.63 14.39 -19.06
N ASP A 281 16.71 15.35 -19.03
CA ASP A 281 17.04 16.76 -18.90
C ASP A 281 16.62 17.27 -17.53
N LEU A 282 17.35 16.91 -16.47
CA LEU A 282 17.51 17.64 -15.20
C LEU A 282 18.47 16.83 -14.32
N ASP A 283 19.77 16.96 -14.62
CA ASP A 283 20.87 17.06 -13.64
C ASP A 283 22.20 16.66 -14.31
N LEU A 284 22.97 17.66 -14.75
CA LEU A 284 24.44 17.63 -14.81
C LEU A 284 24.97 19.07 -15.02
N GLU A 285 24.79 19.93 -14.01
CA GLU A 285 25.78 20.98 -13.71
C GLU A 285 26.37 20.67 -12.34
N ILE A 286 27.33 19.74 -12.31
CA ILE A 286 28.33 19.71 -11.25
C ILE A 286 29.55 20.42 -11.79
N ALA A 287 29.85 21.52 -11.11
CA ALA A 287 31.04 22.33 -11.25
C ALA A 287 32.31 21.48 -11.22
N ASP A 288 33.18 21.69 -12.21
CA ASP A 288 34.62 21.51 -12.04
C ASP A 288 35.29 22.83 -12.37
N GLY A 289 35.64 23.57 -11.32
CA GLY A 289 36.70 24.53 -11.35
C GLY A 289 37.99 23.85 -10.90
N ILE A 290 38.91 23.59 -11.84
CA ILE A 290 40.36 23.76 -11.71
C ILE A 290 40.87 24.23 -13.07
#